data_AF-A0A820N1F4-F1
#
_entry.id   AF-A0A820N1F4-F1
#
_cell.length_a   1.000
_cell.length_b   1.000
_cell.length_c   1.000
_cell.angle_alpha   90.00
_cell.angle_beta   90.00
_cell.angle_gamma   90.00
#
_symmetry.space_group_name_H-M   'P 1'
#
loop_
_entity.id
_entity.type
_entity.pdbx_description
1 polymer ?
#
loop_
_entity_poly.entity_id
_entity_poly.type
_entity_poly.pdbx_seq_one_letter_code
_entity_poly.pdbx_strand_id
1 'polypeptide(L)'
;NEHFKNTSRYQNSLDRYERVKQLWKNKTTLQSILFDYDDSQTYPICRSFEPNDIGLVGTVCSLIMNLKERTMNITKGNPRQNQKLYEFQLDEKDMNQ
;
A
#
# COMPACT_ATOMS: atom_id res chain seq x y z
N ASN A 1 -14.35 -10.46 24.62
CA ASN A 1 -13.73 -10.95 23.37
C ASN A 1 -13.05 -9.86 22.53
N GLU A 2 -12.83 -8.64 23.04
CA GLU A 2 -12.11 -7.57 22.32
C GLU A 2 -10.58 -7.69 22.42
N HIS A 3 -10.07 -8.26 23.51
CA HIS A 3 -8.63 -8.45 23.73
C HIS A 3 -7.96 -9.29 22.63
N PHE A 4 -8.62 -10.35 22.15
CA PHE A 4 -8.14 -11.19 21.03
C PHE A 4 -8.20 -10.47 19.67
N LYS A 5 -9.11 -9.51 19.49
CA LYS A 5 -9.20 -8.74 18.24
C LYS A 5 -8.06 -7.73 18.13
N ASN A 6 -7.65 -7.11 19.23
CA ASN A 6 -6.51 -6.18 19.24
C ASN A 6 -5.16 -6.85 18.98
N THR A 7 -4.94 -8.06 19.50
CA THR A 7 -3.70 -8.81 19.24
C THR A 7 -3.57 -9.21 17.78
N SER A 8 -4.67 -9.65 17.14
CA SER A 8 -4.64 -10.02 15.71
C SER A 8 -4.33 -8.84 14.78
N ARG A 9 -4.93 -7.67 15.02
CA ARG A 9 -4.68 -6.45 14.22
C ARG A 9 -3.24 -5.98 14.35
N TYR A 10 -2.70 -6.03 15.56
CA TYR A 10 -1.31 -5.69 15.82
C TYR A 10 -0.37 -6.65 15.08
N GLN A 11 -0.63 -7.95 15.14
CA GLN A 11 0.17 -8.95 14.44
C GLN A 11 0.19 -8.71 12.92
N ASN A 12 -0.97 -8.48 12.29
CA ASN A 12 -1.05 -8.20 10.85
C ASN A 12 -0.30 -6.93 10.44
N SER A 13 -0.21 -5.94 11.33
CA SER A 13 0.59 -4.73 11.09
C SER A 13 2.08 -5.04 11.15
N LEU A 14 2.51 -5.87 12.11
CA LEU A 14 3.88 -6.29 12.27
C LEU A 14 4.35 -7.17 11.09
N ASP A 15 3.50 -8.10 10.64
CA ASP A 15 3.81 -8.99 9.52
C ASP A 15 4.05 -8.22 8.21
N ARG A 16 3.21 -7.21 7.92
CA ARG A 16 3.40 -6.33 6.77
C ARG A 16 4.67 -5.50 6.88
N TYR A 17 4.98 -4.99 8.07
CA TYR A 17 6.19 -4.23 8.33
C TYR A 17 7.46 -5.07 8.10
N GLU A 18 7.50 -6.30 8.61
CA GLU A 18 8.64 -7.19 8.41
C GLU A 18 8.76 -7.65 6.96
N ARG A 19 7.64 -7.86 6.24
CA ARG A 19 7.64 -8.12 4.80
C ARG A 19 8.25 -6.96 4.01
N VAL A 20 7.85 -5.71 4.28
CA VAL A 20 8.44 -4.52 3.63
C VAL A 20 9.95 -4.45 3.88
N LYS A 21 10.41 -4.70 5.12
CA LYS A 21 11.84 -4.74 5.43
C LYS A 21 12.59 -5.77 4.60
N GLN A 22 12.05 -6.97 4.46
CA GLN A 22 12.67 -8.05 3.66
C GLN A 22 12.77 -7.66 2.19
N LEU A 23 11.67 -7.16 1.61
CA LEU A 23 11.64 -6.71 0.21
C LEU A 23 12.62 -5.56 -0.04
N TRP A 24 12.72 -4.61 0.90
CA TRP A 24 13.65 -3.48 0.82
C TRP A 24 15.11 -3.94 0.83
N LYS A 25 15.46 -4.89 1.70
CA LYS A 25 16.81 -5.48 1.74
C LYS A 25 17.19 -6.14 0.42
N ASN A 26 16.24 -6.70 -0.31
CA ASN A 26 16.44 -7.33 -1.60
C ASN A 26 16.49 -6.33 -2.78
N LYS A 27 16.60 -5.02 -2.51
CA LYS A 27 16.66 -3.95 -3.53
C LYS A 27 15.46 -3.93 -4.47
N THR A 28 14.30 -4.31 -3.97
CA THR A 28 13.03 -4.25 -4.69
C THR A 28 12.62 -2.79 -4.93
N THR A 29 11.99 -2.48 -6.07
CA THR A 29 11.48 -1.12 -6.33
C THR A 29 10.30 -0.79 -5.38
N LEU A 30 10.06 0.49 -5.11
CA LEU A 30 8.90 0.93 -4.31
C LEU A 30 7.58 0.44 -4.92
N GLN A 31 7.47 0.45 -6.25
CA GLN A 31 6.30 -0.06 -6.96
C GLN A 31 6.07 -1.55 -6.69
N SER A 32 7.11 -2.37 -6.80
CA SER A 32 7.01 -3.79 -6.53
C SER A 32 6.68 -4.09 -5.06
N ILE A 33 7.14 -3.29 -4.11
CA ILE A 33 6.75 -3.42 -2.69
C ILE A 33 5.25 -3.12 -2.50
N LEU A 34 4.75 -2.03 -3.07
CA LEU A 34 3.34 -1.66 -2.92
C LEU A 34 2.39 -2.65 -3.61
N PHE A 35 2.90 -3.42 -4.58
CA PHE A 35 2.13 -4.41 -5.33
C PHE A 35 2.34 -5.84 -4.80
N ASP A 36 3.11 -5.97 -3.71
CA ASP A 36 3.41 -7.26 -3.09
C ASP A 36 2.15 -7.89 -2.49
N TYR A 37 1.88 -9.11 -2.96
CA TYR A 37 0.83 -9.96 -2.45
C TYR A 37 1.47 -11.28 -2.06
N ASP A 38 1.66 -11.47 -0.76
CA ASP A 38 2.15 -12.72 -0.21
C ASP A 38 0.93 -13.59 0.16
N ASP A 39 0.65 -14.62 -0.64
CA ASP A 39 -0.47 -15.55 -0.44
C ASP A 39 -0.41 -16.28 0.93
N SER A 40 0.75 -16.29 1.60
CA SER A 40 0.90 -16.84 2.94
C SER A 40 0.40 -15.91 4.05
N GLN A 41 0.19 -14.62 3.75
CA GLN A 41 -0.30 -13.63 4.70
C GLN A 41 -1.82 -13.46 4.59
N THR A 42 -2.53 -13.51 5.71
CA THR A 42 -3.97 -13.20 5.75
C THR A 42 -4.26 -11.74 5.36
N TYR A 43 -3.30 -10.84 5.62
CA TYR A 43 -3.43 -9.42 5.31
C TYR A 43 -2.15 -8.91 4.64
N PRO A 44 -1.96 -9.18 3.34
CA PRO A 44 -0.76 -8.76 2.61
C PRO A 44 -0.69 -7.23 2.47
N ILE A 45 0.46 -6.73 1.99
CA ILE A 45 0.68 -5.30 1.73
C ILE A 45 -0.34 -4.79 0.70
N CYS A 46 -0.40 -5.43 -0.47
CA CYS A 46 -1.40 -5.18 -1.49
C CYS A 46 -2.59 -6.10 -1.26
N ARG A 47 -3.65 -5.61 -0.62
CA ARG A 47 -4.78 -6.45 -0.21
C ARG A 47 -5.92 -6.44 -1.24
N SER A 48 -6.37 -7.62 -1.67
CA SER A 48 -7.59 -7.77 -2.46
C SER A 48 -8.81 -7.37 -1.65
N PHE A 49 -9.85 -6.85 -2.32
CA PHE A 49 -11.09 -6.52 -1.63
C PHE A 49 -11.80 -7.81 -1.23
N GLU A 50 -11.73 -8.15 0.05
CA GLU A 50 -12.32 -9.36 0.61
C GLU A 50 -13.27 -9.01 1.76
N PRO A 51 -14.43 -9.68 1.86
CA PRO A 51 -15.32 -9.52 3.01
C PRO A 51 -14.62 -9.92 4.32
N ASN A 52 -14.86 -9.16 5.39
CA ASN A 52 -14.49 -9.52 6.75
C ASN A 52 -15.60 -9.09 7.73
N ASP A 53 -15.40 -9.37 9.02
CA ASP A 53 -16.37 -9.05 10.09
C ASP A 53 -16.79 -7.57 10.17
N ILE A 54 -16.06 -6.66 9.55
CA ILE A 54 -16.31 -5.20 9.57
C ILE A 54 -16.65 -4.64 8.17
N GLY A 55 -16.80 -5.49 7.15
CA GLY A 55 -17.16 -5.12 5.79
C GLY A 55 -16.14 -5.54 4.73
N LEU A 56 -16.14 -4.85 3.59
CA LEU A 56 -15.20 -5.11 2.50
C LEU A 56 -13.90 -4.34 2.76
N VAL A 57 -12.76 -5.02 2.92
CA VAL A 57 -11.48 -4.36 3.17
C VAL A 57 -10.45 -4.79 2.13
N GLY A 58 -9.75 -3.82 1.56
CA GLY A 58 -8.71 -4.00 0.56
C GLY A 58 -7.89 -2.72 0.37
N THR A 59 -6.85 -2.79 -0.46
CA THR A 59 -6.06 -1.61 -0.84
C THR A 59 -6.89 -0.71 -1.75
N VAL A 60 -7.21 0.48 -1.27
CA VAL A 60 -8.04 1.46 -1.98
C VAL A 60 -7.25 2.34 -2.96
N CYS A 61 -5.99 2.58 -2.66
CA CYS A 61 -5.05 3.28 -3.53
C CYS A 61 -3.60 3.02 -3.10
N SER A 62 -2.67 3.38 -3.97
CA SER A 62 -1.23 3.41 -3.70
C SER A 62 -0.64 4.69 -4.27
N LEU A 63 0.35 5.26 -3.60
CA LEU A 63 0.97 6.53 -3.99
C LEU A 63 2.49 6.41 -3.92
N ILE A 64 3.17 6.85 -4.98
CA ILE A 64 4.62 7.00 -5.03
C ILE A 64 4.92 8.46 -5.36
N MET A 65 5.77 9.11 -4.57
CA MET A 65 6.22 10.47 -4.81
C MET A 65 7.70 10.48 -5.15
N ASN A 66 8.07 11.08 -6.28
CA ASN A 66 9.45 11.40 -6.59
C ASN A 66 9.72 12.84 -6.19
N LEU A 67 10.42 13.04 -5.08
CA LEU A 67 10.70 14.38 -4.54
C LEU A 67 11.62 15.22 -5.44
N LYS A 68 12.51 14.58 -6.19
CA LYS A 68 13.46 15.28 -7.07
C LYS A 68 12.74 15.85 -8.28
N GLU A 69 11.87 15.04 -8.88
CA GLU A 69 11.05 15.43 -10.04
C GLU A 69 9.80 16.19 -9.61
N ARG A 70 9.45 16.16 -8.32
CA ARG A 70 8.20 16.70 -7.76
C ARG A 70 6.96 16.10 -8.42
N THR A 71 7.05 14.82 -8.79
CA THR A 71 5.93 14.05 -9.31
C THR A 71 5.30 13.19 -8.22
N MET A 72 4.01 12.97 -8.34
CA MET A 72 3.22 12.07 -7.52
C MET A 72 2.41 11.16 -8.44
N ASN A 73 2.63 9.86 -8.30
CA ASN A 73 1.94 8.81 -9.03
C ASN A 73 0.94 8.13 -8.09
N ILE A 74 -0.35 8.24 -8.40
CA ILE A 74 -1.44 7.62 -7.64
C ILE A 74 -2.04 6.50 -8.48
N THR A 75 -1.99 5.28 -7.96
CA THR A 75 -2.75 4.14 -8.50
C THR A 75 -4.04 4.01 -7.72
N LYS A 76 -5.18 4.15 -8.39
CA LYS A 76 -6.50 3.95 -7.77
C LYS A 76 -6.86 2.46 -7.76
N GLY A 77 -7.36 1.97 -6.63
CA GLY A 77 -7.76 0.58 -6.43
C GLY A 77 -6.60 -0.32 -6.00
N ASN A 78 -6.86 -1.63 -6.02
CA ASN A 78 -5.82 -2.63 -5.82
C ASN A 78 -4.94 -2.65 -7.08
N PRO A 79 -3.63 -2.36 -6.97
CA PRO A 79 -2.77 -2.24 -8.13
C PRO A 79 -2.59 -3.52 -8.96
N ARG A 80 -3.00 -4.69 -8.46
CA ARG A 80 -3.04 -5.95 -9.23
C ARG A 80 -4.29 -6.05 -10.13
N GLN A 81 -5.30 -5.20 -9.95
CA GLN A 81 -6.58 -5.27 -10.66
C GLN A 81 -6.99 -3.88 -11.20
N ASN A 82 -7.09 -3.74 -12.52
CA ASN A 82 -7.55 -2.52 -13.22
C ASN A 82 -6.88 -1.22 -12.75
N GLN A 83 -5.65 -1.01 -13.22
CA GLN A 83 -4.85 0.17 -12.91
C GLN A 83 -5.43 1.42 -13.60
N LYS A 84 -5.91 2.38 -12.79
CA LYS A 84 -5.99 3.78 -13.21
C LYS A 84 -4.85 4.52 -12.53
N LEU A 85 -3.85 4.88 -13.31
CA LEU A 85 -2.71 5.69 -12.87
C LEU A 85 -3.02 7.16 -13.13
N TYR A 86 -2.85 7.97 -12.10
CA TYR A 86 -2.91 9.43 -12.18
C TYR A 86 -1.52 9.96 -11.83
N GLU A 87 -0.96 10.78 -12.69
CA GLU A 87 0.29 11.47 -12.45
C GLU A 87 0.00 12.95 -12.19
N PHE A 88 0.56 13.47 -11.10
CA PHE A 88 0.51 14.87 -10.74
C PHE A 88 1.94 15.40 -10.67
N GLN A 89 2.15 16.61 -11.18
CA GLN A 89 3.41 17.32 -11.12
C GLN A 89 3.16 18.59 -10.33
N LEU A 90 3.91 18.80 -9.24
CA LEU A 90 3.87 20.09 -8.55
C LEU A 90 4.60 21.12 -9.43
N ASP A 91 3.92 22.23 -9.72
CA ASP A 91 4.46 23.33 -10.50
C ASP A 91 4.81 24.55 -9.60
N GLU A 92 5.37 25.60 -10.20
CA GLU A 92 5.75 26.82 -9.46
C GLU A 92 4.56 27.61 -8.92
N LYS A 93 3.35 27.42 -9.46
CA LYS A 93 2.14 28.10 -8.98
C LYS A 93 1.60 27.45 -7.72
N ASP A 94 1.77 26.14 -7.58
CA ASP A 94 1.40 25.39 -6.37
C ASP A 94 2.32 25.70 -5.18
N MET A 95 3.58 26.05 -5.44
CA MET A 95 4.60 26.27 -4.39
C MET A 95 4.59 27.69 -3.79
N ASN A 96 3.87 28.63 -4.42
CA ASN A 96 3.85 30.05 -4.05
C ASN A 96 2.50 30.49 -3.43
N GLN A 97 1.68 29.55 -2.98
CA GLN A 97 0.47 29.78 -2.17
C GLN A 97 0.76 29.65 -0.67
#